data_AF-A0A6M1LYF5-F1
#
_entry.id   AF-A0A6M1LYF5-F1
#
_cell.length_a   1.000
_cell.length_b   1.000
_cell.length_c   1.000
_cell.angle_alpha   90.00
_cell.angle_beta   90.00
_cell.angle_gamma   90.00
#
_symmetry.space_group_name_H-M   'P 1'
#
loop_
_entity.id
_entity.type
_entity.pdbx_description
1 polymer ?
#
loop_
_entity_poly.entity_id
_entity_poly.type
_entity_poly.pdbx_seq_one_letter_code
_entity_poly.pdbx_strand_id
1 'polypeptide(L)'
;MAERSTSRRAILTGLAAASTVPAGIGLAHSGAGEASDPLHAEAYRRLLIGYRWHQQARVVSNEARFNSLEEAAATKVSHWLWDQADKAFDLPAPRTATGMRTLVFAMAIMLEGEAANEHFDTEAKRAIRFVRAVMSSMGLTLPEEYPGFGDEPDHNERDAAIMTRPGWLPAWALDGRSEPYPSDLMGGMS
;
A
#
# COMPACT_ATOMS: atom_id res chain seq x y z
N MET A 1 12.37 2.75 -18.96
CA MET A 1 12.27 4.01 -18.18
C MET A 1 11.04 4.89 -18.52
N ALA A 2 10.20 4.52 -19.51
CA ALA A 2 8.97 5.26 -19.85
C ALA A 2 7.71 4.79 -19.08
N GLU A 3 7.75 3.61 -18.47
CA GLU A 3 6.59 2.93 -17.87
C GLU A 3 6.09 3.57 -16.57
N ARG A 4 7.00 4.12 -15.74
CA ARG A 4 6.67 4.80 -14.48
C ARG A 4 5.85 6.10 -14.69
N SER A 5 5.94 6.70 -15.88
CA SER A 5 5.21 7.92 -16.25
C SER A 5 3.73 7.63 -16.51
N THR A 6 3.43 6.43 -17.04
CA THR A 6 2.08 6.05 -17.45
C THR A 6 1.19 5.72 -16.25
N SER A 7 1.70 4.99 -15.25
CA SER A 7 0.94 4.74 -14.00
C SER A 7 0.63 6.01 -13.22
N ARG A 8 1.54 6.99 -13.18
CA ARG A 8 1.31 8.28 -12.50
C ARG A 8 0.19 9.11 -13.14
N ARG A 9 0.01 9.06 -14.46
CA ARG A 9 -1.11 9.71 -15.15
C ARG A 9 -2.45 8.99 -14.98
N ALA A 10 -2.44 7.67 -14.76
CA ALA A 10 -3.66 6.91 -14.49
C ALA A 10 -4.30 7.35 -13.16
N ILE A 11 -3.48 7.55 -12.11
CA ILE A 11 -3.92 8.06 -10.81
C ILE A 11 -4.63 9.42 -10.94
N LEU A 12 -4.12 10.32 -11.79
CA LEU A 12 -4.70 11.65 -12.00
C LEU A 12 -6.00 11.64 -12.83
N THR A 13 -6.14 10.69 -13.75
CA THR A 13 -7.36 10.59 -14.57
C THR A 13 -8.51 9.98 -13.78
N GLY A 14 -8.23 9.04 -12.88
CA GLY A 14 -9.23 8.47 -11.97
C GLY A 14 -9.77 9.47 -10.95
N LEU A 15 -8.91 10.36 -10.41
CA LEU A 15 -9.32 11.32 -9.38
C LEU A 15 -10.19 12.46 -9.93
N ALA A 16 -9.97 12.90 -11.18
CA ALA A 16 -10.79 13.92 -11.83
C ALA A 16 -12.22 13.42 -12.15
N ALA A 17 -12.37 12.12 -12.42
CA ALA A 17 -13.67 11.48 -12.66
C ALA A 17 -14.51 11.27 -11.39
N ALA A 18 -13.93 11.42 -10.19
CA ALA A 18 -14.63 11.30 -8.91
C ALA A 18 -15.27 12.62 -8.42
N SER A 19 -15.20 13.70 -9.21
CA SER A 19 -15.64 15.05 -8.83
C SER A 19 -17.16 15.25 -8.80
N THR A 20 -17.96 14.23 -9.12
CA THR A 20 -19.42 14.28 -8.96
C THR A 20 -19.83 13.56 -7.68
N VAL A 21 -19.48 14.15 -6.54
CA VAL A 21 -20.12 13.80 -5.26
C VAL A 21 -21.58 14.24 -5.37
N PRO A 22 -22.57 13.34 -5.41
CA PRO A 22 -23.95 13.75 -5.25
C PRO A 22 -24.07 14.33 -3.84
N ALA A 23 -24.77 15.45 -3.70
CA ALA A 23 -25.05 16.14 -2.44
C ALA A 23 -25.98 15.33 -1.51
N GLY A 24 -25.55 14.11 -1.19
CA GLY A 24 -26.32 13.06 -0.52
C GLY A 24 -25.44 12.11 0.28
N ILE A 25 -24.27 12.56 0.75
CA ILE A 25 -23.65 11.94 1.94
C ILE A 25 -24.49 12.36 3.15
N GLY A 26 -25.73 11.88 3.17
CA GLY A 26 -26.54 11.89 4.35
C GLY A 26 -25.90 10.90 5.33
N LEU A 27 -25.50 11.39 6.49
CA LEU A 27 -25.35 10.60 7.71
C LEU A 27 -26.72 10.06 8.17
N ALA A 28 -27.46 9.42 7.27
CA ALA A 28 -28.72 8.76 7.56
C ALA A 28 -28.45 7.28 7.84
N HIS A 29 -28.58 6.93 9.11
CA HIS A 29 -28.69 5.55 9.57
C HIS A 29 -29.79 4.79 8.78
N SER A 30 -29.47 3.59 8.28
CA SER A 30 -30.44 2.52 8.12
C SER A 30 -29.73 1.17 8.08
N GLY A 31 -30.06 0.31 9.04
CA GLY A 31 -29.57 -1.05 9.20
C GLY A 31 -30.01 -1.99 8.07
N ALA A 32 -29.50 -1.77 6.87
CA ALA A 32 -29.28 -2.84 5.92
C ALA A 32 -27.89 -3.40 6.24
N GLY A 33 -27.80 -4.68 6.59
CA GLY A 33 -26.54 -5.32 6.98
C GLY A 33 -25.41 -4.91 6.03
N GLU A 34 -24.24 -4.58 6.59
CA GLU A 34 -23.02 -4.34 5.81
C GLU A 34 -22.94 -5.42 4.75
N ALA A 35 -23.28 -5.06 3.51
CA ALA A 35 -23.06 -5.95 2.39
C ALA A 35 -21.56 -6.10 2.36
N SER A 36 -21.09 -7.29 2.78
CA SER A 36 -19.68 -7.65 2.69
C SER A 36 -19.19 -7.24 1.31
N ASP A 37 -18.10 -6.48 1.29
CA ASP A 37 -17.45 -6.05 0.06
C ASP A 37 -16.28 -7.02 -0.17
N PRO A 38 -16.55 -8.24 -0.70
CA PRO A 38 -15.57 -9.31 -0.71
C PRO A 38 -14.33 -8.96 -1.54
N LEU A 39 -14.50 -8.14 -2.59
CA LEU A 39 -13.40 -7.73 -3.45
C LEU A 39 -12.44 -6.79 -2.71
N HIS A 40 -12.97 -5.76 -2.06
CA HIS A 40 -12.12 -4.85 -1.29
C HIS A 40 -11.54 -5.51 -0.04
N ALA A 41 -12.29 -6.42 0.60
CA ALA A 41 -11.79 -7.18 1.75
C ALA A 41 -10.62 -8.09 1.36
N GLU A 42 -10.74 -8.78 0.22
CA GLU A 42 -9.65 -9.61 -0.33
C GLU A 42 -8.45 -8.77 -0.75
N ALA A 43 -8.68 -7.63 -1.42
CA ALA A 43 -7.61 -6.70 -1.76
C ALA A 43 -6.90 -6.16 -0.51
N TYR A 44 -7.65 -5.78 0.53
CA TYR A 44 -7.07 -5.33 1.80
C TYR A 44 -6.19 -6.40 2.44
N ARG A 45 -6.67 -7.65 2.46
CA ARG A 45 -5.92 -8.80 2.97
C ARG A 45 -4.62 -9.01 2.20
N ARG A 46 -4.66 -8.93 0.87
CA ARG A 46 -3.46 -9.03 0.01
C ARG A 46 -2.46 -7.90 0.26
N LEU A 47 -2.95 -6.67 0.42
CA LEU A 47 -2.11 -5.52 0.77
C LEU A 47 -1.43 -5.73 2.13
N LEU A 48 -2.15 -6.21 3.15
CA LEU A 48 -1.55 -6.48 4.47
C LEU A 48 -0.44 -7.55 4.39
N ILE A 49 -0.69 -8.65 3.69
CA ILE A 49 0.30 -9.72 3.49
C ILE A 49 1.52 -9.17 2.73
N GLY A 50 1.28 -8.48 1.61
CA GLY A 50 2.34 -7.91 0.79
C GLY A 50 3.15 -6.87 1.51
N TYR A 51 2.50 -6.04 2.32
CA TYR A 51 3.17 -5.02 3.10
C TYR A 51 4.11 -5.64 4.13
N ARG A 52 3.65 -6.67 4.84
CA ARG A 52 4.49 -7.42 5.77
C ARG A 52 5.68 -8.06 5.07
N TRP A 53 5.46 -8.73 3.94
CA TRP A 53 6.56 -9.31 3.15
C TRP A 53 7.52 -8.24 2.65
N HIS A 54 7.02 -7.10 2.21
CA HIS A 54 7.84 -5.98 1.77
C HIS A 54 8.74 -5.47 2.90
N GLN A 55 8.20 -5.23 4.11
CA GLN A 55 9.01 -4.78 5.23
C GLN A 55 10.08 -5.82 5.63
N GLN A 56 9.78 -7.11 5.55
CA GLN A 56 10.78 -8.18 5.78
C GLN A 56 11.83 -8.25 4.67
N ALA A 57 11.43 -8.03 3.42
CA ALA A 57 12.31 -8.04 2.26
C ALA A 57 13.22 -6.81 2.22
N ARG A 58 12.77 -5.64 2.74
CA ARG A 58 13.58 -4.42 2.85
C ARG A 58 14.85 -4.64 3.66
N VAL A 59 14.76 -5.37 4.79
CA VAL A 59 15.93 -5.73 5.61
C VAL A 59 16.96 -6.51 4.78
N VAL A 60 16.50 -7.55 4.06
CA VAL A 60 17.39 -8.37 3.22
C VAL A 60 17.97 -7.54 2.08
N SER A 61 17.15 -6.71 1.44
CA SER A 61 17.59 -5.86 0.33
C SER A 61 18.65 -4.84 0.76
N ASN A 62 18.62 -4.37 2.01
CA ASN A 62 19.58 -3.40 2.52
C ASN A 62 20.99 -4.01 2.69
N GLU A 63 21.07 -5.33 2.86
CA GLU A 63 22.33 -6.07 3.01
C GLU A 63 22.74 -6.85 1.75
N ALA A 64 21.81 -7.02 0.82
CA ALA A 64 22.01 -7.78 -0.40
C ALA A 64 23.10 -7.18 -1.28
N ARG A 65 23.89 -8.04 -1.90
CA ARG A 65 24.86 -7.60 -2.91
C ARG A 65 24.13 -7.17 -4.18
N PHE A 66 24.70 -6.18 -4.86
CA PHE A 66 24.19 -5.75 -6.16
C PHE A 66 24.17 -6.92 -7.17
N ASN A 67 23.06 -7.04 -7.91
CA ASN A 67 22.68 -8.13 -8.80
C ASN A 67 22.64 -9.54 -8.16
N SER A 68 22.41 -9.63 -6.85
CA SER A 68 22.23 -10.92 -6.17
C SER A 68 20.83 -11.50 -6.36
N LEU A 69 20.68 -12.79 -6.04
CA LEU A 69 19.37 -13.45 -6.02
C LEU A 69 18.44 -12.79 -5.02
N GLU A 70 18.98 -12.40 -3.87
CA GLU A 70 18.28 -11.78 -2.76
C GLU A 70 17.74 -10.39 -3.13
N GLU A 71 18.55 -9.55 -3.79
CA GLU A 71 18.10 -8.24 -4.30
C GLU A 71 17.00 -8.40 -5.35
N ALA A 72 17.16 -9.35 -6.27
CA ALA A 72 16.17 -9.63 -7.30
C ALA A 72 14.84 -10.13 -6.70
N ALA A 73 14.91 -10.99 -5.67
CA ALA A 73 13.74 -11.49 -4.96
C ALA A 73 13.05 -10.37 -4.16
N ALA A 74 13.79 -9.53 -3.43
CA ALA A 74 13.23 -8.39 -2.70
C ALA A 74 12.54 -7.38 -3.64
N THR A 75 13.13 -7.16 -4.82
CA THR A 75 12.54 -6.33 -5.88
C THR A 75 11.20 -6.90 -6.35
N LYS A 76 11.10 -8.22 -6.53
CA LYS A 76 9.85 -8.89 -6.91
C LYS A 76 8.77 -8.76 -5.85
N VAL A 77 9.11 -8.86 -4.57
CA VAL A 77 8.16 -8.63 -3.47
C VAL A 77 7.61 -7.21 -3.51
N SER A 78 8.49 -6.21 -3.69
CA SER A 78 8.08 -4.80 -3.79
C SER A 78 7.19 -4.54 -5.00
N HIS A 79 7.57 -5.06 -6.17
CA HIS A 79 6.74 -4.96 -7.38
C HIS A 79 5.37 -5.63 -7.22
N TRP A 80 5.33 -6.79 -6.58
CA TRP A 80 4.06 -7.48 -6.32
C TRP A 80 3.15 -6.67 -5.40
N LEU A 81 3.68 -6.07 -4.33
CA LEU A 81 2.93 -5.19 -3.44
C LEU A 81 2.35 -3.98 -4.20
N TRP A 82 3.18 -3.31 -5.01
CA TRP A 82 2.72 -2.16 -5.80
C TRP A 82 1.66 -2.56 -6.84
N ASP A 83 1.80 -3.72 -7.48
CA ASP A 83 0.76 -4.29 -8.35
C ASP A 83 -0.55 -4.58 -7.59
N GLN A 84 -0.48 -5.04 -6.32
CA GLN A 84 -1.70 -5.18 -5.51
C GLN A 84 -2.32 -3.82 -5.16
N ALA A 85 -1.52 -2.78 -4.93
CA ALA A 85 -2.02 -1.42 -4.68
C ALA A 85 -2.70 -0.85 -5.93
N ASP A 86 -2.10 -1.00 -7.11
CA ASP A 86 -2.69 -0.62 -8.39
C ASP A 86 -4.02 -1.36 -8.63
N LYS A 87 -4.04 -2.69 -8.43
CA LYS A 87 -5.28 -3.49 -8.53
C LYS A 87 -6.37 -3.06 -7.57
N ALA A 88 -6.02 -2.53 -6.40
CA ALA A 88 -7.01 -1.98 -5.48
C ALA A 88 -7.67 -0.71 -6.03
N PHE A 89 -6.92 0.14 -6.75
CA PHE A 89 -7.48 1.32 -7.42
C PHE A 89 -8.36 0.99 -8.63
N ASP A 90 -8.12 -0.16 -9.26
CA ASP A 90 -8.94 -0.64 -10.38
C ASP A 90 -10.29 -1.25 -9.95
N LEU A 91 -10.52 -1.44 -8.64
CA LEU A 91 -11.79 -1.91 -8.13
C LEU A 91 -12.90 -0.85 -8.30
N PRO A 92 -14.18 -1.26 -8.37
CA PRO A 92 -15.30 -0.32 -8.36
C PRO A 92 -15.23 0.61 -7.14
N ALA A 93 -15.66 1.86 -7.32
CA ALA A 93 -15.62 2.86 -6.24
C ALA A 93 -16.22 2.33 -4.92
N PRO A 94 -15.51 2.48 -3.79
CA PRO A 94 -15.91 1.85 -2.54
C PRO A 94 -17.19 2.48 -2.00
N ARG A 95 -18.12 1.61 -1.60
CA ARG A 95 -19.39 2.01 -0.96
C ARG A 95 -19.45 1.65 0.52
N THR A 96 -18.37 1.05 1.03
CA THR A 96 -18.26 0.51 2.38
C THR A 96 -17.05 1.10 3.08
N ALA A 97 -17.05 1.10 4.41
CA ALA A 97 -15.90 1.51 5.21
C ALA A 97 -14.67 0.63 4.92
N THR A 98 -14.88 -0.68 4.72
CA THR A 98 -13.84 -1.63 4.30
C THR A 98 -13.25 -1.22 2.96
N GLY A 99 -14.07 -0.92 1.96
CA GLY A 99 -13.60 -0.46 0.65
C GLY A 99 -12.76 0.81 0.74
N MET A 100 -13.21 1.79 1.52
CA MET A 100 -12.45 3.02 1.74
C MET A 100 -11.13 2.75 2.46
N ARG A 101 -11.12 1.87 3.47
CA ARG A 101 -9.91 1.43 4.19
C ARG A 101 -8.91 0.78 3.24
N THR A 102 -9.37 -0.06 2.31
CA THR A 102 -8.53 -0.68 1.29
C THR A 102 -7.84 0.37 0.41
N LEU A 103 -8.60 1.31 -0.15
CA LEU A 103 -8.03 2.35 -1.01
C LEU A 103 -7.06 3.26 -0.27
N VAL A 104 -7.42 3.68 0.94
CA VAL A 104 -6.56 4.54 1.76
C VAL A 104 -5.25 3.83 2.10
N PHE A 105 -5.31 2.52 2.40
CA PHE A 105 -4.09 1.75 2.67
C PHE A 105 -3.24 1.56 1.42
N ALA A 106 -3.84 1.30 0.26
CA ALA A 106 -3.13 1.27 -1.02
C ALA A 106 -2.43 2.61 -1.31
N MET A 107 -3.11 3.75 -1.08
CA MET A 107 -2.50 5.07 -1.23
C MET A 107 -1.34 5.29 -0.25
N ALA A 108 -1.48 4.86 1.01
CA ALA A 108 -0.43 4.99 2.01
C ALA A 108 0.84 4.22 1.61
N ILE A 109 0.68 3.01 1.06
CA ILE A 109 1.80 2.21 0.51
C ILE A 109 2.51 2.95 -0.62
N MET A 110 1.75 3.55 -1.55
CA MET A 110 2.32 4.25 -2.71
C MET A 110 3.00 5.58 -2.36
N LEU A 111 2.75 6.13 -1.17
CA LEU A 111 3.25 7.41 -0.70
C LEU A 111 4.25 7.28 0.47
N GLU A 112 4.62 6.06 0.86
CA GLU A 112 5.52 5.81 1.99
C GLU A 112 6.89 6.46 1.76
N GLY A 113 7.38 7.19 2.77
CA GLY A 113 8.68 7.89 2.72
C GLY A 113 8.78 9.06 1.73
N GLU A 114 7.74 9.31 0.91
CA GLU A 114 7.83 10.26 -0.20
C GLU A 114 7.92 11.73 0.25
N ALA A 115 7.47 12.08 1.45
CA ALA A 115 7.59 13.44 1.98
C ALA A 115 9.02 13.84 2.35
N ALA A 116 9.92 12.86 2.57
CA ALA A 116 11.33 13.10 2.88
C ALA A 116 12.15 13.48 1.63
N ASN A 117 11.64 13.22 0.43
CA ASN A 117 12.34 13.50 -0.82
C ASN A 117 12.33 15.01 -1.14
N GLU A 118 13.49 15.67 -1.13
CA GLU A 118 13.59 17.13 -1.36
C GLU A 118 13.17 17.56 -2.77
N HIS A 119 13.24 16.65 -3.74
CA HIS A 119 12.81 16.86 -5.13
C HIS A 119 11.33 16.55 -5.37
N PHE A 120 10.54 16.34 -4.31
CA PHE A 120 9.18 15.84 -4.47
C PHE A 120 8.13 16.91 -4.80
N ASP A 121 7.20 16.50 -5.66
CA ASP A 121 6.13 17.31 -6.24
C ASP A 121 5.16 17.87 -5.18
N THR A 122 4.69 19.09 -5.40
CA THR A 122 3.61 19.71 -4.61
C THR A 122 2.35 18.83 -4.60
N GLU A 123 2.10 18.08 -5.68
CA GLU A 123 0.96 17.19 -5.81
C GLU A 123 1.01 16.02 -4.82
N ALA A 124 2.16 15.37 -4.66
CA ALA A 124 2.30 14.28 -3.71
C ALA A 124 2.13 14.74 -2.25
N LYS A 125 2.64 15.92 -1.91
CA LYS A 125 2.41 16.52 -0.58
C LYS A 125 0.91 16.76 -0.33
N ARG A 126 0.15 17.14 -1.37
CA ARG A 126 -1.32 17.26 -1.27
C ARG A 126 -1.99 15.89 -1.11
N ALA A 127 -1.53 14.87 -1.84
CA ALA A 127 -2.02 13.50 -1.71
C ALA A 127 -1.80 12.95 -0.29
N ILE A 128 -0.61 13.16 0.30
CA ILE A 128 -0.28 12.75 1.68
C ILE A 128 -1.22 13.44 2.68
N ARG A 129 -1.42 14.76 2.55
CA ARG A 129 -2.38 15.50 3.41
C ARG A 129 -3.79 14.97 3.29
N PHE A 130 -4.23 14.65 2.07
CA PHE A 130 -5.53 14.06 1.82
C PHE A 130 -5.67 12.69 2.48
N VAL A 131 -4.70 11.79 2.29
CA VAL A 131 -4.69 10.45 2.90
C VAL A 131 -4.75 10.57 4.42
N ARG A 132 -3.93 11.42 5.04
CA ARG A 132 -3.97 11.68 6.49
C ARG A 132 -5.34 12.16 6.97
N ALA A 133 -5.97 13.08 6.24
CA ALA A 133 -7.29 13.60 6.60
C ALA A 133 -8.36 12.50 6.53
N VAL A 134 -8.34 11.65 5.50
CA VAL A 134 -9.27 10.53 5.37
C VAL A 134 -9.00 9.48 6.45
N MET A 135 -7.74 9.13 6.71
CA MET A 135 -7.38 8.22 7.81
C MET A 135 -7.90 8.73 9.15
N SER A 136 -7.68 10.02 9.44
CA SER A 136 -8.14 10.65 10.69
C SER A 136 -9.65 10.66 10.80
N SER A 137 -10.39 10.91 9.72
CA SER A 137 -11.86 10.92 9.76
C SER A 137 -12.45 9.52 9.94
N MET A 138 -11.75 8.50 9.46
CA MET A 138 -12.14 7.09 9.60
C MET A 138 -11.64 6.42 10.87
N GLY A 139 -10.76 7.07 11.65
CA GLY A 139 -10.04 6.42 12.74
C GLY A 139 -9.18 5.24 12.27
N LEU A 140 -8.62 5.32 11.05
CA LEU A 140 -7.77 4.28 10.49
C LEU A 140 -6.35 4.35 11.06
N THR A 141 -5.89 3.24 11.64
CA THR A 141 -4.49 3.03 11.98
C THR A 141 -3.81 2.18 10.91
N LEU A 142 -2.62 2.59 10.48
CA LEU A 142 -1.76 1.78 9.61
C LEU A 142 -1.08 0.66 10.41
N PRO A 143 -0.54 -0.38 9.74
CA PRO A 143 0.27 -1.40 10.40
C PRO A 143 1.39 -0.77 11.22
N GLU A 144 1.79 -1.43 12.32
CA GLU A 144 2.86 -0.96 13.20
C GLU A 144 4.20 -0.82 12.46
N GLU A 145 4.38 -1.64 11.43
CA GLU A 145 5.56 -1.63 10.57
C GLU A 145 5.57 -0.47 9.56
N TYR A 146 4.59 0.44 9.57
CA TYR A 146 4.56 1.61 8.68
C TYR A 146 5.43 2.75 9.22
N PRO A 147 6.56 3.10 8.56
CA PRO A 147 7.51 4.10 9.07
C PRO A 147 7.00 5.53 8.94
N GLY A 148 5.93 5.77 8.18
CA GLY A 148 5.39 7.11 7.94
C GLY A 148 5.55 7.58 6.50
N PHE A 149 5.06 8.78 6.25
CA PHE A 149 5.17 9.43 4.95
C PHE A 149 6.52 10.13 4.75
N GLY A 150 7.31 10.36 5.80
CA GLY A 150 8.68 10.89 5.69
C GLY A 150 8.90 12.27 6.33
N ASP A 151 7.83 13.03 6.57
CA ASP A 151 7.85 14.33 7.24
C ASP A 151 7.50 14.26 8.74
N GLU A 152 7.21 13.06 9.26
CA GLU A 152 7.03 12.84 10.69
C GLU A 152 8.37 12.93 11.45
N PRO A 153 8.39 13.52 12.66
CA PRO A 153 9.64 13.74 13.42
C PRO A 153 10.36 12.44 13.81
N ASP A 154 9.63 11.34 13.96
CA ASP A 154 10.12 10.02 14.35
C ASP A 154 10.29 9.07 13.16
N HIS A 155 10.09 9.55 11.92
CA HIS A 155 10.13 8.73 10.72
C HIS A 155 11.44 7.93 10.60
N ASN A 156 12.58 8.61 10.75
CA ASN A 156 13.89 7.99 10.63
C ASN A 156 14.13 6.94 11.74
N GLU A 157 13.62 7.18 12.96
CA GLU A 157 13.73 6.24 14.07
C GLU A 157 12.89 4.99 13.80
N ARG A 158 11.65 5.15 13.31
CA ARG A 158 10.78 4.03 12.92
C ARG A 158 11.35 3.25 11.74
N ASP A 159 11.87 3.93 10.73
CA ASP A 159 12.48 3.28 9.57
C ASP A 159 13.75 2.51 9.96
N ALA A 160 14.62 3.11 10.76
CA ALA A 160 15.80 2.44 11.30
C ALA A 160 15.42 1.22 12.16
N ALA A 161 14.35 1.31 12.96
CA ALA A 161 13.89 0.19 13.78
C ALA A 161 13.47 -1.01 12.92
N ILE A 162 12.87 -0.80 11.75
CA ILE A 162 12.52 -1.87 10.80
C ILE A 162 13.80 -2.60 10.35
N MET A 163 14.87 -1.87 10.03
CA MET A 163 16.13 -2.43 9.54
C MET A 163 16.88 -3.28 10.57
N THR A 164 16.53 -3.19 11.85
CA THR A 164 17.13 -4.02 12.91
C THR A 164 16.43 -5.36 13.12
N ARG A 165 15.27 -5.58 12.49
CA ARG A 165 14.48 -6.81 12.65
C ARG A 165 15.03 -7.92 11.74
N PRO A 166 14.74 -9.21 12.03
CA PRO A 166 15.07 -10.29 11.10
C PRO A 166 14.38 -10.11 9.75
N GLY A 167 15.17 -10.14 8.67
CA GLY A 167 14.69 -10.12 7.30
C GLY A 167 14.28 -11.49 6.78
N TRP A 168 13.37 -11.52 5.82
CA TRP A 168 12.93 -12.75 5.17
C TRP A 168 12.44 -12.49 3.74
N LEU A 169 12.60 -13.50 2.87
CA LEU A 169 12.12 -13.49 1.49
C LEU A 169 11.19 -14.68 1.25
N PRO A 170 10.03 -14.46 0.60
CA PRO A 170 9.12 -15.55 0.29
C PRO A 170 9.67 -16.47 -0.80
N ALA A 171 9.35 -17.77 -0.65
CA ALA A 171 9.81 -18.82 -1.55
C ALA A 171 9.48 -18.53 -3.01
N TRP A 172 8.25 -18.05 -3.30
CA TRP A 172 7.85 -17.71 -4.67
C TRP A 172 8.77 -16.66 -5.31
N ALA A 173 9.29 -15.70 -4.53
CA ALA A 173 10.18 -14.66 -5.05
C ALA A 173 11.59 -15.22 -5.31
N LEU A 174 12.08 -16.10 -4.44
CA LEU A 174 13.35 -16.82 -4.58
C LEU A 174 13.35 -17.79 -5.77
N ASP A 175 12.23 -18.46 -6.00
CA ASP A 175 11.98 -19.33 -7.17
C ASP A 175 11.85 -18.52 -8.48
N GLY A 176 11.90 -17.20 -8.37
CA GLY A 176 11.92 -16.29 -9.50
C GLY A 176 10.55 -15.95 -10.07
N ARG A 177 9.44 -16.31 -9.40
CA ARG A 177 8.08 -16.00 -9.84
C ARG A 177 7.74 -14.53 -9.62
N SER A 178 6.76 -14.04 -10.37
CA SER A 178 6.19 -12.70 -10.23
C SER A 178 5.01 -12.63 -9.24
N GLU A 179 4.48 -13.77 -8.82
CA GLU A 179 3.31 -13.85 -7.93
C GLU A 179 3.38 -15.07 -7.00
N PRO A 180 2.78 -14.95 -5.79
CA PRO A 180 2.65 -16.04 -4.83
C PRO A 180 1.73 -17.15 -5.32
N TYR A 181 1.94 -18.36 -4.80
CA TYR A 181 0.95 -19.43 -4.90
C TYR A 181 -0.30 -19.06 -4.08
N PRO A 182 -1.49 -19.57 -4.45
CA PRO A 182 -2.68 -19.42 -3.62
C PRO A 182 -2.47 -19.92 -2.18
N SER A 183 -1.66 -20.96 -1.99
CA SER A 183 -1.28 -21.47 -0.67
C SER A 183 -0.49 -20.47 0.17
N ASP A 184 0.38 -19.66 -0.44
CA ASP A 184 1.20 -18.66 0.26
C ASP A 184 0.32 -17.55 0.85
N LEU A 185 -0.79 -17.24 0.17
CA LEU A 185 -1.78 -16.29 0.64
C LEU A 185 -2.66 -16.84 1.76
N MET A 186 -2.69 -18.16 1.97
CA MET A 186 -3.47 -18.84 3.01
C MET A 186 -2.64 -19.22 4.24
N GLY A 187 -1.31 -19.30 4.09
CA GLY A 187 -0.36 -19.83 5.08
C GLY A 187 0.37 -18.80 5.94
N GLY A 188 -0.09 -17.55 5.98
CA GLY A 188 0.51 -16.53 6.83
C GLY A 188 0.21 -16.77 8.31
N MET A 189 1.07 -17.56 8.97
CA MET A 189 1.35 -17.69 10.42
C MET A 189 1.28 -19.14 10.93
N SER A 190 2.42 -19.82 10.84
CA SER A 190 2.93 -20.69 11.91
C SER A 190 4.18 -20.05 12.49
#